data_AF-A0A969CVN3-F1
#
_entry.id   AF-A0A969CVN3-F1
#
_cell.length_a   1.000
_cell.length_b   1.000
_cell.length_c   1.000
_cell.angle_alpha   90.00
_cell.angle_beta   90.00
_cell.angle_gamma   90.00
#
_symmetry.space_group_name_H-M   'P 1'
#
loop_
_entity.id
_entity.type
_entity.pdbx_description
1 polymer ?
#
loop_
_entity_poly.entity_id
_entity_poly.type
_entity_poly.pdbx_seq_one_letter_code
_entity_poly.pdbx_strand_id
1 'polypeptide(L)'
;MGILDLEDIDRLREEIMSLDPNVPNVSTAIQESDYIRRRGDRYGNKEENSERKPDRAVELFIEAAMYGKLEEVKTAIANGIDVNAIATNGETALICAASFGHLGVIRALLNAGAYPDFPSVKKYEEGQTALMKVTSGFLAKNRAEIIRVLVEAGANVDAQDRLGRTALMHADSNTEAIKALIELGANLDLQDDCGNTALMRGTPIVQNLLRQAGASETGLENIELIDAAKQGDEEKVKAMLEAGANVNHNEGQALSNAVAKGHLAIVILLPQSGADVNLGGKFGMTPLAQAAYYGYSEIVQFLMQAGADIHARSFDGKGRNALEYAERGLREGHHKGKGHREIIAMLEQAGVMRTEEKK
;
A
#
# COMPACT_ATOMS: atom_id res chain seq x y z
N MET A 1 -3.34 -15.65 -37.32
CA MET A 1 -3.66 -16.05 -35.93
C MET A 1 -4.89 -15.25 -35.55
N GLY A 2 -6.05 -15.91 -35.51
CA GLY A 2 -7.35 -15.26 -35.33
C GLY A 2 -7.54 -14.82 -33.88
N ILE A 3 -8.16 -13.66 -33.71
CA ILE A 3 -8.62 -13.12 -32.43
C ILE A 3 -9.88 -13.92 -32.07
N LEU A 4 -9.87 -14.59 -30.92
CA LEU A 4 -11.04 -15.29 -30.38
C LEU A 4 -12.14 -14.27 -30.07
N ASP A 5 -13.39 -14.58 -30.41
CA ASP A 5 -14.53 -13.71 -30.10
C ASP A 5 -15.01 -13.89 -28.64
N LEU A 6 -15.93 -13.02 -28.20
CA LEU A 6 -16.44 -13.01 -26.83
C LEU A 6 -17.20 -14.30 -26.45
N GLU A 7 -17.79 -15.00 -27.42
CA GLU A 7 -18.50 -16.27 -27.16
C GLU A 7 -17.51 -17.42 -26.91
N ASP A 8 -16.34 -17.39 -27.57
CA ASP A 8 -15.24 -18.34 -27.31
C ASP A 8 -14.62 -18.13 -25.91
N ILE A 9 -14.56 -16.88 -25.43
CA ILE A 9 -14.06 -16.55 -24.08
C ILE A 9 -15.01 -17.06 -22.99
N ASP A 10 -16.32 -16.87 -23.17
CA ASP A 10 -17.32 -17.34 -22.20
C ASP A 10 -17.43 -18.88 -22.18
N ARG A 11 -17.21 -19.56 -23.33
CA ARG A 11 -17.11 -21.02 -23.37
C ARG A 11 -15.90 -21.56 -22.63
N LEU A 12 -14.72 -20.95 -22.84
CA LEU A 12 -13.50 -21.29 -22.10
C LEU A 12 -13.66 -21.04 -20.60
N ARG A 13 -14.43 -20.01 -20.22
CA ARG A 13 -14.75 -19.71 -18.83
C ARG A 13 -15.61 -20.80 -18.17
N GLU A 14 -16.64 -21.29 -18.86
CA GLU A 14 -17.46 -22.41 -18.35
C GLU A 14 -16.68 -23.75 -18.31
N GLU A 15 -15.82 -24.01 -19.29
CA GLU A 15 -14.96 -25.21 -19.32
C GLU A 15 -13.95 -25.21 -18.15
N ILE A 16 -13.34 -24.07 -17.85
CA ILE A 16 -12.38 -23.93 -16.73
C ILE A 16 -13.07 -24.04 -15.37
N MET A 17 -14.30 -23.52 -15.24
CA MET A 17 -15.09 -23.65 -14.00
C MET A 17 -15.51 -25.10 -13.69
N SER A 18 -15.39 -26.02 -14.66
CA SER A 18 -15.71 -27.44 -14.50
C SER A 18 -14.52 -28.33 -14.09
N LEU A 19 -13.30 -27.78 -14.04
CA LEU A 19 -12.07 -28.52 -13.75
C LEU A 19 -11.52 -28.17 -12.36
N ASP A 20 -11.62 -29.15 -11.44
CA ASP A 20 -10.99 -29.26 -10.13
C ASP A 20 -11.22 -28.08 -9.13
N PRO A 21 -11.96 -28.29 -8.01
CA PRO A 21 -12.19 -27.26 -6.99
C PRO A 21 -10.93 -26.77 -6.26
N ASN A 22 -9.75 -27.33 -6.54
CA ASN A 22 -8.45 -26.84 -6.05
C ASN A 22 -7.68 -25.94 -7.02
N VAL A 23 -8.20 -25.66 -8.22
CA VAL A 23 -7.61 -24.62 -9.08
C VAL A 23 -7.91 -23.26 -8.45
N PRO A 24 -6.90 -22.42 -8.15
CA PRO A 24 -7.16 -21.10 -7.60
C PRO A 24 -8.11 -20.35 -8.53
N ASN A 25 -9.23 -19.91 -7.97
CA ASN A 25 -10.27 -19.17 -8.67
C ASN A 25 -9.60 -18.08 -9.53
N VAL A 26 -10.04 -17.93 -10.78
CA VAL A 26 -9.49 -16.95 -11.73
C VAL A 26 -9.49 -15.53 -11.12
N SER A 27 -10.45 -15.23 -10.24
CA SER A 27 -10.46 -14.00 -9.42
C SER A 27 -9.26 -13.88 -8.48
N THR A 28 -8.88 -14.97 -7.80
CA THR A 28 -7.73 -15.04 -6.89
C THR A 28 -6.41 -14.97 -7.65
N ALA A 29 -6.30 -15.64 -8.79
CA ALA A 29 -5.11 -15.57 -9.64
C ALA A 29 -4.92 -14.18 -10.27
N ILE A 30 -6.01 -13.51 -10.67
CA ILE A 30 -5.99 -12.10 -11.12
C ILE A 30 -5.56 -11.20 -9.96
N GLN A 31 -6.14 -11.36 -8.77
CA GLN A 31 -5.78 -10.59 -7.57
C GLN A 31 -4.32 -10.79 -7.17
N GLU A 32 -3.81 -12.01 -7.20
CA GLU A 32 -2.40 -12.33 -6.93
C GLU A 32 -1.48 -11.75 -8.00
N SER A 33 -1.83 -11.83 -9.28
CA SER A 33 -1.03 -11.27 -10.38
C SER A 33 -0.98 -9.73 -10.33
N ASP A 34 -2.10 -9.07 -10.03
CA ASP A 34 -2.16 -7.63 -9.85
C ASP A 34 -1.51 -7.18 -8.55
N TYR A 35 -1.55 -7.99 -7.49
CA TYR A 35 -0.83 -7.74 -6.25
C TYR A 35 0.68 -7.82 -6.45
N ILE A 36 1.19 -8.85 -7.14
CA ILE A 36 2.62 -9.00 -7.45
C ILE A 36 3.07 -7.86 -8.37
N ARG A 37 2.29 -7.51 -9.41
CA ARG A 37 2.55 -6.36 -10.28
C ARG A 37 2.63 -5.06 -9.47
N ARG A 38 1.61 -4.77 -8.66
CA ARG A 38 1.54 -3.57 -7.81
C ARG A 38 2.59 -3.55 -6.71
N ARG A 39 3.05 -4.70 -6.22
CA ARG A 39 4.17 -4.82 -5.27
C ARG A 39 5.50 -4.47 -5.95
N GLY A 40 5.68 -4.93 -7.19
CA GLY A 40 6.74 -4.51 -8.09
C GLY A 40 6.72 -3.00 -8.35
N ASP A 41 5.55 -2.41 -8.58
CA ASP A 41 5.42 -0.95 -8.81
C ASP A 41 5.61 -0.13 -7.52
N ARG A 42 5.19 -0.66 -6.35
CA ARG A 42 5.31 0.00 -5.04
C ARG A 42 6.77 0.19 -4.60
N TYR A 43 7.64 -0.74 -4.94
CA TYR A 43 9.01 -0.77 -4.43
C TYR A 43 10.07 -0.83 -5.53
N GLY A 44 9.76 -1.39 -6.71
CA GLY A 44 10.64 -1.54 -7.85
C GLY A 44 10.89 -0.25 -8.64
N ASN A 45 11.97 -0.29 -9.40
CA ASN A 45 12.66 0.86 -10.00
C ASN A 45 11.80 1.78 -10.88
N LYS A 46 12.19 3.06 -10.82
CA LYS A 46 11.90 4.20 -11.72
C LYS A 46 11.27 3.80 -13.05
N GLU A 47 9.94 3.83 -13.14
CA GLU A 47 9.35 4.25 -14.41
C GLU A 47 9.83 5.68 -14.67
N GLU A 48 10.63 5.84 -15.72
CA GLU A 48 10.88 7.14 -16.34
C GLU A 48 9.53 7.66 -16.83
N ASN A 49 8.82 8.33 -15.92
CA ASN A 49 7.62 9.05 -16.25
C ASN A 49 8.06 10.10 -17.27
N SER A 50 7.69 9.91 -18.54
CA SER A 50 8.03 10.87 -19.59
C SER A 50 7.60 12.25 -19.12
N GLU A 51 8.55 13.15 -18.90
CA GLU A 51 8.27 14.47 -18.32
C GLU A 51 7.16 15.13 -19.14
N ARG A 52 5.99 15.33 -18.52
CA ARG A 52 4.89 16.06 -19.17
C ARG A 52 5.41 17.44 -19.50
N LYS A 53 5.32 17.84 -20.77
CA LYS A 53 5.68 19.20 -21.15
C LYS A 53 4.67 20.16 -20.50
N PRO A 54 5.12 21.21 -19.80
CA PRO A 54 4.23 22.13 -19.11
C PRO A 54 3.40 22.91 -20.14
N ASP A 55 2.08 22.83 -20.00
CA ASP A 55 1.16 23.77 -20.65
C ASP A 55 0.90 24.91 -19.68
N ARG A 56 1.38 26.12 -20.03
CA ARG A 56 1.32 27.28 -19.14
C ARG A 56 -0.12 27.66 -18.77
N ALA A 57 -1.10 27.45 -19.64
CA ALA A 57 -2.50 27.75 -19.35
C ALA A 57 -3.07 26.77 -18.33
N VAL A 58 -2.78 25.48 -18.49
CA VAL A 58 -3.17 24.42 -17.55
C VAL A 58 -2.51 24.62 -16.18
N GLU A 59 -1.23 24.96 -16.15
CA GLU A 59 -0.50 25.23 -14.90
C GLU A 59 -1.11 26.41 -14.14
N LEU A 60 -1.40 27.52 -14.82
CA LEU A 60 -2.03 28.69 -14.18
C LEU A 60 -3.45 28.39 -13.69
N PHE A 61 -4.20 27.59 -14.43
CA PHE A 61 -5.54 27.18 -14.03
C PHE A 61 -5.54 26.29 -12.78
N ILE A 62 -4.64 25.32 -12.72
CA ILE A 62 -4.49 24.42 -11.57
C ILE A 62 -3.93 25.19 -10.36
N GLU A 63 -3.00 26.12 -10.57
CA GLU A 63 -2.51 27.04 -9.54
C GLU A 63 -3.66 27.90 -8.98
N ALA A 64 -4.50 28.47 -9.84
CA ALA A 64 -5.67 29.22 -9.42
C ALA A 64 -6.64 28.36 -8.59
N ALA A 65 -6.86 27.10 -8.97
CA ALA A 65 -7.69 26.17 -8.22
C ALA A 65 -7.08 25.81 -6.86
N MET A 66 -5.76 25.58 -6.82
CA MET A 66 -4.99 25.27 -5.61
C MET A 66 -5.04 26.40 -4.57
N TYR A 67 -5.02 27.66 -5.01
CA TYR A 67 -5.07 28.83 -4.13
C TYR A 67 -6.49 29.38 -3.94
N GLY A 68 -7.52 28.70 -4.45
CA GLY A 68 -8.91 29.08 -4.21
C GLY A 68 -9.35 30.33 -4.98
N LYS A 69 -8.67 30.68 -6.07
CA LYS A 69 -8.94 31.87 -6.88
C LYS A 69 -10.12 31.63 -7.84
N LEU A 70 -11.33 31.65 -7.27
CA LEU A 70 -12.57 31.29 -7.96
C LEU A 70 -12.79 32.02 -9.29
N GLU A 71 -12.54 33.33 -9.35
CA GLU A 71 -12.80 34.11 -10.57
C GLU A 71 -11.77 33.83 -11.68
N GLU A 72 -10.51 33.54 -11.33
CA GLU A 72 -9.51 33.09 -12.31
C GLU A 72 -9.89 31.71 -12.87
N VAL A 73 -10.35 30.79 -12.01
CA VAL A 73 -10.85 29.47 -12.42
C VAL A 73 -12.05 29.58 -13.37
N LYS A 74 -13.07 30.37 -13.01
CA LYS A 74 -14.25 30.59 -13.87
C LYS A 74 -13.87 31.22 -15.21
N THR A 75 -12.94 32.17 -15.21
CA THR A 75 -12.47 32.83 -16.44
C THR A 75 -11.77 31.83 -17.35
N ALA A 76 -10.91 30.97 -16.81
CA ALA A 76 -10.25 29.93 -17.59
C ALA A 76 -11.25 28.92 -18.19
N ILE A 77 -12.26 28.50 -17.42
CA ILE A 77 -13.36 27.64 -17.90
C ILE A 77 -14.13 28.34 -19.04
N ALA A 78 -14.48 29.62 -18.86
CA ALA A 78 -15.19 30.39 -19.88
C ALA A 78 -14.38 30.55 -21.18
N ASN A 79 -13.05 30.56 -21.08
CA ASN A 79 -12.13 30.58 -22.21
C ASN A 79 -11.91 29.19 -22.84
N GLY A 80 -12.62 28.16 -22.39
CA GLY A 80 -12.60 26.83 -22.99
C GLY A 80 -11.43 25.95 -22.56
N ILE A 81 -10.85 26.19 -21.38
CA ILE A 81 -9.83 25.29 -20.85
C ILE A 81 -10.43 23.90 -20.58
N ASP A 82 -9.67 22.84 -20.85
CA ASP A 82 -10.06 21.50 -20.43
C ASP A 82 -10.03 21.41 -18.90
N VAL A 83 -11.23 21.28 -18.30
CA VAL A 83 -11.43 21.23 -16.85
C VAL A 83 -10.77 20.00 -16.21
N ASN A 84 -10.54 18.94 -17.00
CA ASN A 84 -9.92 17.68 -16.56
C ASN A 84 -8.43 17.60 -16.95
N ALA A 85 -7.84 18.69 -17.43
CA ALA A 85 -6.41 18.75 -17.72
C ALA A 85 -5.57 18.43 -16.48
N ILE A 86 -4.43 17.78 -16.71
CA ILE A 86 -3.50 17.34 -15.68
C ILE A 86 -2.25 18.23 -15.73
N ALA A 87 -1.86 18.82 -14.60
CA ALA A 87 -0.61 19.56 -14.51
C ALA A 87 0.62 18.62 -14.52
N THR A 88 1.80 19.22 -14.61
CA THR A 88 3.08 18.51 -14.44
C THR A 88 3.20 17.80 -13.10
N ASN A 89 2.51 18.28 -12.05
CA ASN A 89 2.44 17.61 -10.75
C ASN A 89 1.61 16.31 -10.76
N GLY A 90 0.88 16.01 -11.84
CA GLY A 90 0.09 14.80 -11.98
C GLY A 90 -1.33 14.87 -11.40
N GLU A 91 -1.84 16.06 -11.12
CA GLU A 91 -3.18 16.27 -10.55
C GLU A 91 -4.05 17.17 -11.44
N THR A 92 -5.37 17.05 -11.27
CA THR A 92 -6.36 17.94 -11.88
C THR A 92 -6.66 19.14 -10.98
N ALA A 93 -7.29 20.17 -11.54
CA ALA A 93 -7.76 21.31 -10.75
C ALA A 93 -8.70 20.90 -9.61
N LEU A 94 -9.53 19.87 -9.81
CA LEU A 94 -10.47 19.38 -8.81
C LEU A 94 -9.76 18.71 -7.63
N ILE A 95 -8.75 17.87 -7.90
CA ILE A 95 -7.90 17.26 -6.86
C ILE A 95 -7.20 18.34 -6.03
N CYS A 96 -6.61 19.35 -6.69
CA CYS A 96 -5.93 20.41 -5.98
C CYS A 96 -6.92 21.24 -5.15
N ALA A 97 -8.05 21.67 -5.71
CA ALA A 97 -9.07 22.42 -4.96
C ALA A 97 -9.61 21.63 -3.75
N ALA A 98 -9.79 20.31 -3.87
CA ALA A 98 -10.23 19.42 -2.79
C ALA A 98 -9.19 19.29 -1.68
N SER A 99 -7.90 19.14 -2.03
CA SER A 99 -6.78 19.04 -1.08
C SER A 99 -6.68 20.27 -0.16
N PHE A 100 -7.00 21.44 -0.69
CA PHE A 100 -6.92 22.73 0.01
C PHE A 100 -8.27 23.23 0.54
N GLY A 101 -9.38 22.53 0.28
CA GLY A 101 -10.69 22.84 0.84
C GLY A 101 -11.45 23.99 0.16
N HIS A 102 -11.17 24.26 -1.11
CA HIS A 102 -11.76 25.39 -1.82
C HIS A 102 -13.14 25.06 -2.40
N LEU A 103 -14.14 24.96 -1.52
CA LEU A 103 -15.51 24.57 -1.89
C LEU A 103 -16.12 25.36 -3.07
N GLY A 104 -15.92 26.68 -3.11
CA GLY A 104 -16.42 27.51 -4.22
C GLY A 104 -15.81 27.13 -5.57
N VAL A 105 -14.50 26.83 -5.58
CA VAL A 105 -13.78 26.35 -6.77
C VAL A 105 -14.26 24.95 -7.14
N ILE A 106 -14.39 24.05 -6.17
CA ILE A 106 -14.89 22.68 -6.38
C ILE A 106 -16.26 22.71 -7.07
N ARG A 107 -17.22 23.50 -6.57
CA ARG A 107 -18.53 23.65 -7.21
C ARG A 107 -18.45 24.18 -8.63
N ALA A 108 -17.58 25.16 -8.90
CA ALA A 108 -17.40 25.71 -10.24
C ALA A 108 -16.83 24.66 -11.21
N LEU A 109 -15.85 23.86 -10.77
CA LEU A 109 -15.24 22.78 -11.55
C LEU A 109 -16.25 21.67 -11.85
N LEU A 110 -17.00 21.21 -10.84
CA LEU A 110 -18.03 20.17 -11.00
C LEU A 110 -19.13 20.61 -11.97
N ASN A 111 -19.62 21.85 -11.84
CA ASN A 111 -20.61 22.43 -12.75
C ASN A 111 -20.09 22.54 -14.20
N ALA A 112 -18.77 22.65 -14.38
CA ALA A 112 -18.11 22.69 -15.67
C ALA A 112 -17.75 21.30 -16.24
N GLY A 113 -18.15 20.21 -15.56
CA GLY A 113 -17.91 18.84 -16.01
C GLY A 113 -16.59 18.23 -15.55
N ALA A 114 -15.99 18.72 -14.46
CA ALA A 114 -14.87 18.05 -13.81
C ALA A 114 -15.31 16.67 -13.31
N TYR A 115 -14.55 15.63 -13.65
CA TYR A 115 -14.84 14.26 -13.24
C TYR A 115 -14.38 14.02 -11.79
N PRO A 116 -15.28 13.71 -10.83
CA PRO A 116 -14.92 13.59 -9.42
C PRO A 116 -13.93 12.46 -9.12
N ASP A 117 -14.03 11.36 -9.86
CA ASP A 117 -13.22 10.15 -9.69
C ASP A 117 -11.98 10.15 -10.59
N PHE A 118 -11.58 11.31 -11.12
CA PHE A 118 -10.35 11.39 -11.92
C PHE A 118 -9.17 10.99 -11.03
N PRO A 119 -8.39 9.95 -11.41
CA PRO A 119 -7.31 9.47 -10.57
C PRO A 119 -6.07 10.35 -10.73
N SER A 120 -5.48 10.73 -9.60
CA SER A 120 -4.13 11.29 -9.56
C SER A 120 -3.14 10.34 -10.24
N VAL A 121 -2.21 10.92 -10.98
CA VAL A 121 -1.04 10.26 -11.58
C VAL A 121 0.25 10.82 -10.99
N LYS A 122 0.13 11.52 -9.86
CA LYS A 122 1.24 12.04 -9.06
C LYS A 122 1.97 10.90 -8.36
N LYS A 123 3.30 10.94 -8.43
CA LYS A 123 4.15 9.92 -7.84
C LYS A 123 3.86 9.71 -6.34
N TYR A 124 3.71 8.46 -5.91
CA TYR A 124 3.36 8.02 -4.55
C TYR A 124 1.93 8.34 -4.09
N GLU A 125 1.14 9.01 -4.93
CA GLU A 125 -0.24 9.41 -4.68
C GLU A 125 -1.13 8.97 -5.86
N GLU A 126 -0.71 7.95 -6.60
CA GLU A 126 -1.39 7.47 -7.79
C GLU A 126 -2.73 6.80 -7.45
N GLY A 127 -3.74 7.05 -8.28
CA GLY A 127 -5.10 6.57 -8.07
C GLY A 127 -5.90 7.40 -7.08
N GLN A 128 -5.30 8.36 -6.37
CA GLN A 128 -6.05 9.18 -5.43
C GLN A 128 -7.05 10.10 -6.14
N THR A 129 -8.31 10.05 -5.72
CA THR A 129 -9.39 10.94 -6.23
C THR A 129 -9.52 12.21 -5.38
N ALA A 130 -10.32 13.17 -5.84
CA ALA A 130 -10.62 14.38 -5.07
C ALA A 130 -11.21 14.06 -3.68
N LEU A 131 -12.01 12.98 -3.57
CA LEU A 131 -12.60 12.53 -2.32
C LEU A 131 -11.54 12.05 -1.32
N MET A 132 -10.55 11.27 -1.76
CA MET A 132 -9.44 10.81 -0.89
C MET A 132 -8.53 11.97 -0.43
N LYS A 133 -8.39 12.99 -1.28
CA LYS A 133 -7.57 14.15 -1.01
C LYS A 133 -8.18 15.07 0.04
N VAL A 134 -9.49 15.29 -0.03
CA VAL A 134 -10.16 16.10 0.99
C VAL A 134 -10.19 15.41 2.36
N THR A 135 -10.24 14.08 2.41
CA THR A 135 -10.27 13.35 3.69
C THR A 135 -8.92 13.37 4.41
N SER A 136 -7.81 13.42 3.68
CA SER A 136 -6.43 13.47 4.21
C SER A 136 -5.82 14.86 4.29
N GLY A 137 -6.32 15.84 3.52
CA GLY A 137 -5.75 17.19 3.44
C GLY A 137 -5.75 17.90 4.80
N PHE A 138 -4.73 18.69 5.13
CA PHE A 138 -4.69 19.41 6.42
C PHE A 138 -5.58 20.66 6.42
N LEU A 139 -5.71 21.30 5.26
CA LEU A 139 -6.21 22.69 5.12
C LEU A 139 -7.73 22.80 4.91
N ALA A 140 -8.42 21.69 4.60
CA ALA A 140 -9.85 21.71 4.34
C ALA A 140 -10.69 21.82 5.62
N LYS A 141 -11.05 23.04 6.04
CA LYS A 141 -11.86 23.30 7.25
C LYS A 141 -13.33 22.87 7.13
N ASN A 142 -13.81 22.63 5.91
CA ASN A 142 -15.18 22.30 5.54
C ASN A 142 -15.27 20.91 4.89
N ARG A 143 -14.40 19.97 5.34
CA ARG A 143 -14.28 18.60 4.85
C ARG A 143 -15.61 17.90 4.63
N ALA A 144 -16.48 17.86 5.64
CA ALA A 144 -17.74 17.15 5.57
C ALA A 144 -18.67 17.69 4.47
N GLU A 145 -18.69 19.00 4.24
CA GLU A 145 -19.49 19.60 3.18
C GLU A 145 -18.89 19.30 1.79
N ILE A 146 -17.56 19.38 1.64
CA ILE A 146 -16.91 19.04 0.37
C ILE A 146 -17.13 17.58 0.01
N ILE A 147 -17.01 16.67 0.99
CA ILE A 147 -17.28 15.24 0.82
C ILE A 147 -18.69 15.03 0.28
N ARG A 148 -19.71 15.66 0.89
CA ARG A 148 -21.09 15.60 0.39
C ARG A 148 -21.23 16.10 -1.04
N VAL A 149 -20.65 17.26 -1.34
CA VAL A 149 -20.71 17.86 -2.70
C VAL A 149 -20.06 16.98 -3.75
N LEU A 150 -18.94 16.33 -3.44
CA LEU A 150 -18.27 15.41 -4.36
C LEU A 150 -19.14 14.17 -4.61
N VAL A 151 -19.70 13.56 -3.56
CA VAL A 151 -20.57 12.38 -3.69
C VAL A 151 -21.88 12.72 -4.39
N GLU A 152 -22.50 13.86 -4.09
CA GLU A 152 -23.68 14.38 -4.82
C GLU A 152 -23.40 14.60 -6.31
N ALA A 153 -22.17 14.96 -6.66
CA ALA A 153 -21.72 15.10 -8.05
C ALA A 153 -21.31 13.76 -8.71
N GLY A 154 -21.50 12.63 -8.02
CA GLY A 154 -21.26 11.29 -8.54
C GLY A 154 -19.90 10.70 -8.21
N ALA A 155 -19.13 11.25 -7.26
CA ALA A 155 -17.92 10.58 -6.78
C ALA A 155 -18.26 9.24 -6.12
N ASN A 156 -17.56 8.19 -6.52
CA ASN A 156 -17.67 6.89 -5.88
C ASN A 156 -17.02 6.94 -4.49
N VAL A 157 -17.85 6.83 -3.44
CA VAL A 157 -17.43 6.85 -2.03
C VAL A 157 -16.42 5.73 -1.70
N ASP A 158 -16.51 4.62 -2.44
CA ASP A 158 -15.73 3.40 -2.25
C ASP A 158 -14.62 3.20 -3.30
N ALA A 159 -14.31 4.25 -4.10
CA ALA A 159 -13.17 4.20 -5.01
C ALA A 159 -11.89 3.81 -4.26
N GLN A 160 -11.03 3.00 -4.88
CA GLN A 160 -9.75 2.54 -4.32
C GLN A 160 -8.58 3.12 -5.12
N ASP A 161 -7.56 3.63 -4.42
CA ASP A 161 -6.31 4.09 -5.05
C ASP A 161 -5.45 2.90 -5.54
N ARG A 162 -4.24 3.17 -6.04
CA ARG A 162 -3.34 2.09 -6.52
C ARG A 162 -2.92 1.09 -5.44
N LEU A 163 -3.15 1.39 -4.16
CA LEU A 163 -2.86 0.50 -3.05
C LEU A 163 -4.13 -0.16 -2.48
N GLY A 164 -5.27 -0.04 -3.16
CA GLY A 164 -6.55 -0.56 -2.66
C GLY A 164 -7.17 0.33 -1.58
N ARG A 165 -6.67 1.54 -1.32
CA ARG A 165 -7.16 2.35 -0.19
C ARG A 165 -8.34 3.21 -0.58
N THR A 166 -9.40 3.18 0.23
CA THR A 166 -10.58 4.03 0.08
C THR A 166 -10.41 5.40 0.72
N ALA A 167 -11.34 6.32 0.44
CA ALA A 167 -11.38 7.63 1.09
C ALA A 167 -11.47 7.53 2.63
N LEU A 168 -12.12 6.48 3.14
CA LEU A 168 -12.22 6.18 4.57
C LEU A 168 -10.87 5.83 5.18
N MET A 169 -10.05 5.04 4.49
CA MET A 169 -8.69 4.69 4.94
C MET A 169 -7.72 5.88 4.89
N HIS A 170 -7.96 6.85 4.01
CA HIS A 170 -7.18 8.10 3.94
C HIS A 170 -7.57 9.14 5.00
N ALA A 171 -8.75 9.01 5.62
CA ALA A 171 -9.23 9.97 6.60
C ALA A 171 -8.38 10.02 7.89
N ASP A 172 -7.55 9.00 8.15
CA ASP A 172 -6.71 8.87 9.35
C ASP A 172 -7.54 9.18 10.62
N SER A 173 -7.20 10.22 11.38
CA SER A 173 -7.88 10.61 12.62
C SER A 173 -8.94 11.70 12.43
N ASN A 174 -9.29 12.04 11.18
CA ASN A 174 -10.30 13.05 10.86
C ASN A 174 -11.72 12.50 11.06
N THR A 175 -12.19 12.51 12.31
CA THR A 175 -13.51 11.98 12.69
C THR A 175 -14.68 12.63 11.94
N GLU A 176 -14.58 13.92 11.57
CA GLU A 176 -15.62 14.59 10.76
C GLU A 176 -15.74 14.00 9.36
N ALA A 177 -14.61 13.69 8.72
CA ALA A 177 -14.58 13.06 7.41
C ALA A 177 -15.11 11.62 7.50
N ILE A 178 -14.69 10.87 8.52
CA ILE A 178 -15.17 9.51 8.76
C ILE A 178 -16.69 9.48 8.94
N LYS A 179 -17.25 10.37 9.78
CA LYS A 179 -18.70 10.47 9.98
C LYS A 179 -19.43 10.79 8.69
N ALA A 180 -18.94 11.76 7.91
CA ALA A 180 -19.54 12.12 6.63
C ALA A 180 -19.53 10.94 5.64
N LEU A 181 -18.43 10.18 5.56
CA LEU A 181 -18.34 9.00 4.69
C LEU A 181 -19.30 7.88 5.15
N ILE A 182 -19.42 7.63 6.46
CA ILE A 182 -20.38 6.67 7.01
C ILE A 182 -21.82 7.09 6.65
N GLU A 183 -22.17 8.36 6.85
CA GLU A 183 -23.49 8.91 6.51
C GLU A 183 -23.82 8.77 5.01
N LEU A 184 -22.79 8.81 4.16
CA LEU A 184 -22.91 8.66 2.70
C LEU A 184 -22.83 7.20 2.23
N GLY A 185 -22.81 6.23 3.16
CA GLY A 185 -22.88 4.81 2.84
C GLY A 185 -21.57 4.18 2.40
N ALA A 186 -20.42 4.71 2.84
CA ALA A 186 -19.12 4.08 2.60
C ALA A 186 -19.09 2.64 3.13
N ASN A 187 -18.55 1.72 2.34
CA ASN A 187 -18.32 0.35 2.79
C ASN A 187 -17.13 0.32 3.77
N LEU A 188 -17.41 -0.04 5.02
CA LEU A 188 -16.45 0.01 6.12
C LEU A 188 -15.44 -1.15 6.09
N ASP A 189 -15.75 -2.21 5.34
CA ASP A 189 -15.05 -3.49 5.37
C ASP A 189 -14.22 -3.77 4.10
N LEU A 190 -14.14 -2.79 3.18
CA LEU A 190 -13.20 -2.88 2.05
C LEU A 190 -11.77 -3.03 2.56
N GLN A 191 -10.98 -3.86 1.88
CA GLN A 191 -9.59 -4.13 2.22
C GLN A 191 -8.65 -3.43 1.23
N ASP A 192 -7.56 -2.88 1.75
CA ASP A 192 -6.43 -2.46 0.93
C ASP A 192 -5.64 -3.67 0.39
N ASP A 193 -4.64 -3.42 -0.46
CA ASP A 193 -3.83 -4.49 -1.05
C ASP A 193 -3.00 -5.26 0.00
N CYS A 194 -2.94 -4.79 1.24
CA CYS A 194 -2.31 -5.49 2.36
C CYS A 194 -3.34 -6.22 3.24
N GLY A 195 -4.62 -6.24 2.86
CA GLY A 195 -5.71 -6.88 3.59
C GLY A 195 -6.28 -6.05 4.75
N ASN A 196 -5.90 -4.77 4.90
CA ASN A 196 -6.37 -3.96 6.02
C ASN A 196 -7.70 -3.28 5.70
N THR A 197 -8.65 -3.33 6.63
CA THR A 197 -9.83 -2.46 6.63
C THR A 197 -9.54 -1.12 7.30
N ALA A 198 -10.44 -0.14 7.17
CA ALA A 198 -10.30 1.13 7.87
C ALA A 198 -10.21 0.95 9.41
N LEU A 199 -10.89 -0.08 9.95
CA LEU A 199 -10.86 -0.43 11.37
C LEU A 199 -9.45 -0.85 11.81
N MET A 200 -8.80 -1.74 11.06
CA MET A 200 -7.45 -2.23 11.35
C MET A 200 -6.40 -1.11 11.33
N ARG A 201 -6.63 -0.08 10.52
CA ARG A 201 -5.73 1.06 10.34
C ARG A 201 -5.94 2.18 11.37
N GLY A 202 -7.13 2.25 11.95
CA GLY A 202 -7.57 3.37 12.77
C GLY A 202 -6.90 3.45 14.14
N THR A 203 -6.82 4.66 14.68
CA THR A 203 -6.53 4.88 16.11
C THR A 203 -7.68 4.35 16.98
N PRO A 204 -7.52 4.17 18.31
CA PRO A 204 -8.59 3.70 19.17
C PRO A 204 -9.90 4.51 19.06
N ILE A 205 -9.80 5.82 18.81
CA ILE A 205 -10.97 6.69 18.60
C ILE A 205 -11.69 6.32 17.30
N VAL A 206 -10.94 6.15 16.21
CA VAL A 206 -11.48 5.74 14.90
C VAL A 206 -12.06 4.33 14.98
N GLN A 207 -11.39 3.42 15.67
CA GLN A 207 -11.86 2.05 15.88
C GLN A 207 -13.22 2.03 16.58
N ASN A 208 -13.37 2.79 17.66
CA ASN A 208 -14.64 2.89 18.37
C ASN A 208 -15.75 3.48 17.49
N LEU A 209 -15.44 4.50 16.68
CA LEU A 209 -16.40 5.10 15.76
C LEU A 209 -16.87 4.10 14.69
N LEU A 210 -15.94 3.36 14.08
CA LEU A 210 -16.25 2.37 13.04
C LEU A 210 -17.02 1.18 13.61
N ARG A 211 -16.69 0.70 14.82
CA ARG A 211 -17.46 -0.33 15.53
C ARG A 211 -18.91 0.09 15.77
N GLN A 212 -19.11 1.33 16.24
CA GLN A 212 -20.46 1.87 16.44
C GLN A 212 -21.25 1.99 15.13
N ALA A 213 -20.55 2.20 14.01
CA ALA A 213 -21.11 2.21 12.68
C ALA A 213 -21.30 0.81 12.06
N GLY A 214 -20.95 -0.26 12.78
CA GLY A 214 -21.15 -1.65 12.35
C GLY A 214 -20.02 -2.25 11.51
N ALA A 215 -18.81 -1.67 11.54
CA ALA A 215 -17.65 -2.26 10.88
C ALA A 215 -17.30 -3.63 11.47
N SER A 216 -16.93 -4.58 10.61
CA SER A 216 -16.53 -5.92 10.99
C SER A 216 -15.18 -5.92 11.71
N GLU A 217 -15.08 -6.75 12.75
CA GLU A 217 -13.83 -7.02 13.48
C GLU A 217 -13.02 -8.18 12.89
N THR A 218 -13.50 -8.80 11.82
CA THR A 218 -12.83 -9.93 11.18
C THR A 218 -11.43 -9.51 10.71
N GLY A 219 -10.40 -10.28 11.08
CA GLY A 219 -9.02 -10.01 10.72
C GLY A 219 -8.24 -9.15 11.72
N LEU A 220 -8.86 -8.66 12.81
CA LEU A 220 -8.14 -7.94 13.87
C LEU A 220 -7.05 -8.82 14.52
N GLU A 221 -7.27 -10.14 14.58
CA GLU A 221 -6.30 -11.13 15.04
C GLU A 221 -4.99 -11.07 14.23
N ASN A 222 -5.03 -10.67 12.96
CA ASN A 222 -3.84 -10.49 12.13
C ASN A 222 -2.98 -9.32 12.60
N ILE A 223 -3.63 -8.22 13.01
CA ILE A 223 -2.94 -7.05 13.56
C ILE A 223 -2.35 -7.38 14.92
N GLU A 224 -3.12 -8.06 15.76
CA GLU A 224 -2.62 -8.43 17.08
C GLU A 224 -1.46 -9.45 17.00
N LEU A 225 -1.46 -10.35 16.00
CA LEU A 225 -0.36 -11.28 15.74
C LEU A 225 0.94 -10.51 15.45
N ILE A 226 0.86 -9.45 14.64
CA ILE A 226 2.01 -8.58 14.32
C ILE A 226 2.56 -7.92 15.60
N ASP A 227 1.68 -7.44 16.48
CA ASP A 227 2.07 -6.80 17.73
C ASP A 227 2.65 -7.80 18.74
N ALA A 228 2.07 -8.99 18.87
CA ALA A 228 2.59 -10.07 19.72
C ALA A 228 3.97 -10.53 19.26
N ALA A 229 4.13 -10.74 17.94
CA ALA A 229 5.41 -11.12 17.32
C ALA A 229 6.50 -10.06 17.54
N LYS A 230 6.14 -8.77 17.52
CA LYS A 230 7.06 -7.66 17.84
C LYS A 230 7.44 -7.62 19.32
N GLN A 231 6.51 -7.95 20.22
CA GLN A 231 6.72 -7.89 21.66
C GLN A 231 7.49 -9.11 22.20
N GLY A 232 7.53 -10.21 21.44
CA GLY A 232 8.14 -11.46 21.92
C GLY A 232 7.16 -12.32 22.72
N ASP A 233 5.85 -12.06 22.59
CA ASP A 233 4.81 -12.78 23.31
C ASP A 233 4.45 -14.08 22.57
N GLU A 234 5.24 -15.13 22.82
CA GLU A 234 5.08 -16.44 22.17
C GLU A 234 3.71 -17.06 22.40
N GLU A 235 3.16 -16.93 23.61
CA GLU A 235 1.85 -17.50 23.95
C GLU A 235 0.73 -16.80 23.20
N LYS A 236 0.79 -15.46 23.11
CA LYS A 236 -0.17 -14.69 22.31
C LYS A 236 -0.04 -14.98 20.81
N VAL A 237 1.18 -15.17 20.30
CA VAL A 237 1.40 -15.61 18.91
C VAL A 237 0.74 -16.96 18.65
N LYS A 238 0.96 -17.97 19.50
CA LYS A 238 0.34 -19.30 19.35
C LYS A 238 -1.19 -19.21 19.35
N ALA A 239 -1.75 -18.52 20.33
CA ALA A 239 -3.21 -18.35 20.45
C ALA A 239 -3.83 -17.71 19.19
N MET A 240 -3.14 -16.76 18.57
CA MET A 240 -3.61 -16.10 17.35
C MET A 240 -3.54 -16.97 16.12
N LEU A 241 -2.47 -17.76 15.99
CA LEU A 241 -2.35 -18.73 14.92
C LEU A 241 -3.42 -19.83 15.04
N GLU A 242 -3.69 -20.29 16.26
CA GLU A 242 -4.80 -21.23 16.55
C GLU A 242 -6.18 -20.62 16.26
N ALA A 243 -6.34 -19.31 16.46
CA ALA A 243 -7.54 -18.56 16.10
C ALA A 243 -7.69 -18.30 14.59
N GLY A 244 -6.73 -18.74 13.77
CA GLY A 244 -6.80 -18.63 12.31
C GLY A 244 -6.22 -17.32 11.75
N ALA A 245 -5.41 -16.59 12.53
CA ALA A 245 -4.75 -15.39 12.03
C ALA A 245 -3.90 -15.69 10.78
N ASN A 246 -4.05 -14.85 9.76
CA ASN A 246 -3.22 -14.88 8.56
C ASN A 246 -1.78 -14.50 8.92
N VAL A 247 -0.94 -15.52 9.03
CA VAL A 247 0.49 -15.40 9.36
C VAL A 247 1.28 -14.52 8.37
N ASN A 248 0.78 -14.38 7.14
CA ASN A 248 1.40 -13.58 6.07
C ASN A 248 0.76 -12.20 5.89
N HIS A 249 -0.14 -11.78 6.79
CA HIS A 249 -0.78 -10.46 6.75
C HIS A 249 0.24 -9.31 6.70
N ASN A 250 -0.10 -8.22 6.01
CA ASN A 250 0.79 -7.08 5.80
C ASN A 250 2.17 -7.47 5.24
N GLU A 251 2.20 -8.38 4.27
CA GLU A 251 3.42 -8.86 3.63
C GLU A 251 4.37 -9.58 4.60
N GLY A 252 3.83 -10.41 5.50
CA GLY A 252 4.65 -11.19 6.45
C GLY A 252 5.22 -10.35 7.60
N GLN A 253 4.54 -9.25 7.98
CA GLN A 253 5.06 -8.30 8.97
C GLN A 253 5.28 -8.92 10.35
N ALA A 254 4.53 -9.96 10.72
CA ALA A 254 4.75 -10.71 11.96
C ALA A 254 6.17 -11.29 12.02
N LEU A 255 6.59 -12.01 10.98
CA LEU A 255 7.94 -12.59 10.89
C LEU A 255 9.01 -11.50 10.83
N SER A 256 8.82 -10.48 10.00
CA SER A 256 9.77 -9.35 9.91
C SER A 256 9.97 -8.64 11.26
N ASN A 257 8.90 -8.41 12.03
CA ASN A 257 9.00 -7.80 13.36
C ASN A 257 9.71 -8.69 14.38
N ALA A 258 9.41 -9.99 14.40
CA ALA A 258 10.09 -10.95 15.27
C ALA A 258 11.60 -10.98 14.97
N VAL A 259 11.97 -11.01 13.69
CA VAL A 259 13.38 -10.93 13.24
C VAL A 259 14.02 -9.61 13.67
N ALA A 260 13.36 -8.46 13.46
CA ALA A 260 13.90 -7.15 13.85
C ALA A 260 14.27 -7.09 15.33
N LYS A 261 13.48 -7.77 16.15
CA LYS A 261 13.59 -7.77 17.61
C LYS A 261 14.46 -8.92 18.15
N GLY A 262 14.84 -9.87 17.29
CA GLY A 262 15.68 -11.00 17.67
C GLY A 262 14.94 -12.11 18.42
N HIS A 263 13.62 -12.19 18.27
CA HIS A 263 12.78 -13.16 18.99
C HIS A 263 12.84 -14.54 18.32
N LEU A 264 13.95 -15.26 18.51
CA LEU A 264 14.25 -16.51 17.82
C LEU A 264 13.12 -17.55 17.90
N ALA A 265 12.51 -17.73 19.07
CA ALA A 265 11.43 -18.70 19.24
C ALA A 265 10.21 -18.41 18.34
N ILE A 266 9.83 -17.12 18.22
CA ILE A 266 8.75 -16.70 17.31
C ILE A 266 9.18 -16.84 15.86
N VAL A 267 10.43 -16.53 15.53
CA VAL A 267 10.98 -16.75 14.19
C VAL A 267 10.95 -18.21 13.78
N ILE A 268 11.10 -19.15 14.73
CA ILE A 268 10.98 -20.59 14.49
C ILE A 268 9.51 -21.00 14.34
N LEU A 269 8.63 -20.47 15.19
CA LEU A 269 7.21 -20.82 15.23
C LEU A 269 6.43 -20.39 13.97
N LEU A 270 6.70 -19.17 13.47
CA LEU A 270 5.90 -18.60 12.38
C LEU A 270 6.00 -19.42 11.07
N PRO A 271 7.17 -19.84 10.58
CA PRO A 271 7.27 -20.69 9.39
C PRO A 271 6.64 -22.08 9.56
N GLN A 272 6.68 -22.64 10.78
CA GLN A 272 5.96 -23.89 11.08
C GLN A 272 4.43 -23.73 10.94
N SER A 273 3.95 -22.50 11.02
CA SER A 273 2.54 -22.11 10.86
C SER A 273 2.24 -21.53 9.47
N GLY A 274 3.14 -21.69 8.49
CA GLY A 274 2.94 -21.27 7.10
C GLY A 274 3.42 -19.86 6.76
N ALA A 275 4.21 -19.22 7.63
CA ALA A 275 4.85 -17.95 7.26
C ALA A 275 5.81 -18.13 6.09
N ASP A 276 5.67 -17.30 5.05
CA ASP A 276 6.61 -17.27 3.96
C ASP A 276 7.87 -16.49 4.39
N VAL A 277 8.98 -17.21 4.51
CA VAL A 277 10.30 -16.69 4.90
C VAL A 277 10.91 -15.70 3.89
N ASN A 278 10.32 -15.60 2.70
CA ASN A 278 10.75 -14.71 1.63
C ASN A 278 9.88 -13.45 1.49
N LEU A 279 8.75 -13.36 2.20
CA LEU A 279 7.97 -12.13 2.25
C LEU A 279 8.75 -11.05 3.00
N GLY A 280 9.31 -10.12 2.21
CA GLY A 280 10.06 -8.98 2.70
C GLY A 280 9.19 -7.79 3.07
N GLY A 281 9.63 -7.05 4.08
CA GLY A 281 9.01 -5.80 4.51
C GLY A 281 9.29 -4.64 3.56
N LYS A 282 9.18 -3.41 4.08
CA LYS A 282 9.37 -2.17 3.30
C LYS A 282 10.64 -2.23 2.43
N PHE A 283 10.50 -1.88 1.15
CA PHE A 283 11.57 -1.93 0.14
C PHE A 283 12.09 -3.35 -0.15
N GLY A 284 11.27 -4.39 -0.02
CA GLY A 284 11.66 -5.76 -0.34
C GLY A 284 12.77 -6.31 0.56
N MET A 285 12.93 -5.76 1.76
CA MET A 285 13.92 -6.25 2.71
C MET A 285 13.43 -7.58 3.29
N THR A 286 14.04 -8.69 2.87
CA THR A 286 13.67 -10.04 3.32
C THR A 286 14.00 -10.25 4.80
N PRO A 287 13.31 -11.19 5.49
CA PRO A 287 13.67 -11.61 6.84
C PRO A 287 15.16 -11.98 6.98
N LEU A 288 15.73 -12.69 5.99
CA LEU A 288 17.15 -13.06 5.97
C LEU A 288 18.07 -11.82 5.93
N ALA A 289 17.79 -10.88 5.02
CA ALA A 289 18.55 -9.64 4.91
C ALA A 289 18.45 -8.78 6.19
N GLN A 290 17.29 -8.80 6.85
CA GLN A 290 17.07 -8.11 8.11
C GLN A 290 17.86 -8.72 9.26
N ALA A 291 17.81 -10.05 9.41
CA ALA A 291 18.60 -10.76 10.41
C ALA A 291 20.11 -10.52 10.22
N ALA A 292 20.56 -10.53 8.97
CA ALA A 292 21.95 -10.27 8.59
C ALA A 292 22.39 -8.85 8.97
N TYR A 293 21.58 -7.83 8.67
CA TYR A 293 21.84 -6.45 9.07
C TYR A 293 21.95 -6.30 10.60
N TYR A 294 21.06 -6.94 11.36
CA TYR A 294 21.05 -6.86 12.82
C TYR A 294 22.08 -7.77 13.50
N GLY A 295 22.74 -8.67 12.76
CA GLY A 295 23.79 -9.55 13.28
C GLY A 295 23.28 -10.77 14.06
N TYR A 296 22.07 -11.24 13.78
CA TYR A 296 21.46 -12.39 14.45
C TYR A 296 21.84 -13.71 13.74
N SER A 297 23.02 -14.26 14.05
CA SER A 297 23.55 -15.44 13.34
C SER A 297 22.66 -16.68 13.45
N GLU A 298 22.10 -16.96 14.64
CA GLU A 298 21.16 -18.07 14.84
C GLU A 298 19.89 -17.93 13.99
N ILE A 299 19.35 -16.71 13.89
CA ILE A 299 18.19 -16.42 13.04
C ILE A 299 18.55 -16.58 11.55
N VAL A 300 19.72 -16.09 11.12
CA VAL A 300 20.20 -16.27 9.74
C VAL A 300 20.31 -17.75 9.40
N GLN A 301 20.93 -18.54 10.28
CA GLN A 301 21.09 -19.98 10.09
C GLN A 301 19.73 -20.67 9.96
N PHE A 302 18.79 -20.36 10.85
CA PHE A 302 17.45 -20.93 10.80
C PHE A 302 16.71 -20.53 9.51
N LEU A 303 16.72 -19.25 9.12
CA LEU A 303 16.04 -18.80 7.91
C LEU A 303 16.60 -19.44 6.64
N MET A 304 17.92 -19.65 6.57
CA MET A 304 18.55 -20.41 5.48
C MET A 304 18.06 -21.87 5.44
N GLN A 305 17.95 -22.51 6.61
CA GLN A 305 17.41 -23.88 6.71
C GLN A 305 15.93 -23.95 6.35
N ALA A 306 15.17 -22.89 6.65
CA ALA A 306 13.75 -22.76 6.34
C ALA A 306 13.48 -22.38 4.86
N GLY A 307 14.49 -22.31 4.01
CA GLY A 307 14.33 -22.07 2.57
C GLY A 307 14.27 -20.60 2.16
N ALA A 308 14.84 -19.69 2.97
CA ALA A 308 14.99 -18.31 2.54
C ALA A 308 15.90 -18.21 1.30
N ASP A 309 15.48 -17.41 0.31
CA ASP A 309 16.27 -17.09 -0.86
C ASP A 309 17.47 -16.22 -0.47
N ILE A 310 18.63 -16.88 -0.40
CA ILE A 310 19.92 -16.27 -0.05
C ILE A 310 20.40 -15.24 -1.10
N HIS A 311 19.82 -15.25 -2.30
CA HIS A 311 20.17 -14.35 -3.39
C HIS A 311 19.15 -13.22 -3.59
N ALA A 312 18.10 -13.18 -2.77
CA ALA A 312 17.09 -12.13 -2.81
C ALA A 312 17.72 -10.73 -2.69
N ARG A 313 17.16 -9.79 -3.45
CA ARG A 313 17.63 -8.41 -3.53
C ARG A 313 16.56 -7.46 -3.06
N SER A 314 16.95 -6.50 -2.24
CA SER A 314 16.06 -5.43 -1.82
C SER A 314 15.77 -4.44 -2.95
N PHE A 315 14.69 -3.70 -2.79
CA PHE A 315 14.27 -2.62 -3.67
C PHE A 315 14.61 -1.25 -3.08
N ASP A 316 15.65 -1.16 -2.25
CA ASP A 316 16.08 0.10 -1.62
C ASP A 316 16.86 1.04 -2.57
N GLY A 317 16.73 0.83 -3.88
CA GLY A 317 17.47 1.52 -4.93
C GLY A 317 18.91 1.05 -5.12
N LYS A 318 19.47 0.23 -4.22
CA LYS A 318 20.82 -0.35 -4.34
C LYS A 318 20.80 -1.84 -4.68
N GLY A 319 19.65 -2.51 -4.59
CA GLY A 319 19.56 -3.92 -4.97
C GLY A 319 20.26 -4.86 -3.99
N ARG A 320 20.34 -4.48 -2.70
CA ARG A 320 21.24 -5.14 -1.74
C ARG A 320 20.78 -6.54 -1.37
N ASN A 321 21.72 -7.48 -1.26
CA ASN A 321 21.46 -8.82 -0.73
C ASN A 321 21.84 -8.95 0.76
N ALA A 322 21.56 -10.11 1.36
CA ALA A 322 21.80 -10.36 2.77
C ALA A 322 23.27 -10.17 3.20
N LEU A 323 24.24 -10.53 2.34
CA LEU A 323 25.67 -10.35 2.61
C LEU A 323 26.02 -8.86 2.76
N GLU A 324 25.55 -8.04 1.83
CA GLU A 324 25.81 -6.59 1.83
C GLU A 324 25.13 -5.89 3.02
N TYR A 325 23.98 -6.41 3.46
CA TYR A 325 23.35 -5.97 4.69
C TYR A 325 24.16 -6.35 5.94
N ALA A 326 24.74 -7.56 5.99
CA ALA A 326 25.64 -7.95 7.08
C ALA A 326 26.87 -7.04 7.17
N GLU A 327 27.52 -6.77 6.03
CA GLU A 327 28.66 -5.86 5.95
C GLU A 327 28.30 -4.43 6.35
N ARG A 328 27.11 -3.96 5.94
CA ARG A 328 26.60 -2.66 6.36
C ARG A 328 26.37 -2.60 7.86
N GLY A 329 25.69 -3.59 8.44
CA GLY A 329 25.44 -3.66 9.88
C GLY A 329 26.75 -3.66 10.69
N LEU A 330 27.76 -4.38 10.21
CA LEU A 330 29.10 -4.39 10.78
C LEU A 330 29.78 -3.01 10.74
N ARG A 331 29.69 -2.30 9.60
CA ARG A 331 30.27 -0.96 9.43
C ARG A 331 29.59 0.12 10.26
N GLU A 332 28.27 0.12 10.30
CA GLU A 332 27.49 1.16 11.00
C GLU A 332 27.64 1.04 12.52
N GLY A 333 28.03 -0.12 13.05
CA GLY A 333 28.47 -0.27 14.44
C GLY A 333 27.36 -0.08 15.49
N HIS A 334 26.11 0.15 15.07
CA HIS A 334 24.93 0.16 15.95
C HIS A 334 24.65 -1.20 16.61
N HIS A 335 25.35 -2.25 16.16
CA HIS A 335 25.22 -3.63 16.59
C HIS A 335 26.58 -4.28 16.90
N LYS A 336 27.55 -3.49 17.41
CA LYS A 336 28.89 -3.97 17.78
C LYS A 336 28.81 -5.17 18.75
N GLY A 337 29.57 -6.22 18.43
CA GLY A 337 29.65 -7.45 19.25
C GLY A 337 28.66 -8.55 18.85
N LYS A 338 27.85 -8.35 17.80
CA LYS A 338 26.95 -9.37 17.26
C LYS A 338 27.61 -10.21 16.16
N GLY A 339 26.91 -11.26 15.71
CA GLY A 339 27.41 -12.32 14.82
C GLY A 339 27.66 -11.92 13.36
N HIS A 340 27.89 -10.64 13.03
CA HIS A 340 28.04 -10.21 11.63
C HIS A 340 29.19 -10.91 10.90
N ARG A 341 30.34 -11.13 11.56
CA ARG A 341 31.47 -11.83 10.93
C ARG A 341 31.14 -13.29 10.62
N GLU A 342 30.42 -13.94 11.52
CA GLU A 342 29.93 -15.30 11.33
C GLU A 342 28.90 -15.36 10.19
N ILE A 343 27.96 -14.41 10.16
CA ILE A 343 26.96 -14.29 9.08
C ILE A 343 27.63 -14.07 7.72
N ILE A 344 28.62 -13.16 7.64
CA ILE A 344 29.36 -12.90 6.40
C ILE A 344 30.02 -14.20 5.91
N ALA A 345 30.75 -14.89 6.79
CA ALA A 345 31.41 -16.14 6.43
C ALA A 345 30.39 -17.22 6.00
N MET A 346 29.25 -17.32 6.69
CA MET A 346 28.17 -18.26 6.37
C MET A 346 27.56 -18.00 4.99
N LEU A 347 27.27 -16.72 4.67
CA LEU A 347 26.70 -16.33 3.38
C LEU A 347 27.69 -16.47 2.22
N GLU A 348 28.97 -16.14 2.44
CA GLU A 348 30.04 -16.37 1.46
C GLU A 348 30.25 -17.85 1.18
N GLN A 349 30.27 -18.70 2.22
CA GLN A 349 30.34 -20.16 2.06
C GLN A 349 29.12 -20.73 1.31
N ALA A 350 27.95 -20.10 1.48
CA ALA A 350 26.74 -20.44 0.73
C ALA A 350 26.71 -19.87 -0.71
N GLY A 351 27.76 -19.17 -1.16
CA GLY A 351 27.89 -18.67 -2.53
C GLY A 351 27.19 -17.33 -2.79
N VAL A 352 26.82 -16.58 -1.76
CA VAL A 352 26.30 -15.22 -1.91
C VAL A 352 27.46 -14.27 -2.24
N MET A 353 27.36 -13.57 -3.37
CA MET A 353 28.40 -12.65 -3.87
C MET A 353 27.95 -11.19 -3.76
N ARG A 354 28.90 -10.24 -3.77
CA ARG A 354 28.60 -8.80 -3.78
C ARG A 354 28.05 -8.37 -5.14
N THR A 355 27.27 -7.29 -5.20
CA THR A 355 26.72 -6.73 -6.45
C THR A 355 27.80 -6.38 -7.46
N GLU A 356 28.94 -5.88 -6.98
CA GLU A 356 30.02 -5.39 -7.85
C GLU A 356 30.89 -6.51 -8.44
N GLU A 357 30.78 -7.74 -7.94
CA GLU A 357 31.55 -8.90 -8.39
C GLU A 357 30.91 -9.62 -9.59
N LYS A 358 29.74 -9.15 -10.08
CA LYS A 358 29.12 -9.58 -11.34
C LYS A 358 29.56 -8.67 -12.49
N LYS A 359 30.80 -8.80 -12.96
CA LYS A 359 31.25 -8.26 -14.25
C LYS A 359 31.80 -9.35 -15.14
#